data_AF-A0A2P1QYC0-F1
#
_entry.id   AF-A0A2P1QYC0-F1
#
_cell.length_a   1.000
_cell.length_b   1.000
_cell.length_c   1.000
_cell.angle_alpha   90.00
_cell.angle_beta   90.00
_cell.angle_gamma   90.00
#
_symmetry.space_group_name_H-M   'P 1'
#
loop_
_entity.id
_entity.type
_entity.pdbx_description
1 polymer ?
#
loop_
_entity_poly.entity_id
_entity_poly.type
_entity_poly.pdbx_seq_one_letter_code
_entity_poly.pdbx_strand_id
1 'polypeptide(L)'
;MAKTPKKENKNRIVGFLTILIFCIFGNCMGATLFKPGGRVRSPALYDSATIIRTYEYDILEESEGESSTFFIFGIIPITNPISIDYALSQAVQKVPGGRSLIDIKVWHETHVMFPLGTVSVLKVKGNVIGNKEEAAKEKLRLELQKKEDAASLKDQKQNPTLESGGISVGGNKKN
;
A
#
# COMPACT_ATOMS: atom_id res chain seq x y z
N MET A 1 1.26 -3.42 67.76
CA MET A 1 0.56 -3.65 66.46
C MET A 1 1.62 -3.85 65.37
N ALA A 2 1.94 -5.10 65.03
CA ALA A 2 2.90 -5.40 63.97
C ALA A 2 2.13 -5.66 62.66
N LYS A 3 2.32 -4.80 61.65
CA LYS A 3 1.83 -5.03 60.28
C LYS A 3 2.75 -6.07 59.61
N THR A 4 2.24 -7.25 59.32
CA THR A 4 2.94 -8.25 58.50
C THR A 4 2.96 -7.84 57.03
N PRO A 5 4.09 -7.97 56.31
CA PRO A 5 4.17 -7.61 54.90
C PRO A 5 3.39 -8.61 54.04
N LYS A 6 2.59 -8.06 53.12
CA LYS A 6 1.78 -8.80 52.14
C LYS A 6 2.72 -9.60 51.22
N LYS A 7 2.85 -10.91 51.44
CA LYS A 7 3.68 -11.81 50.63
C LYS A 7 3.11 -11.88 49.22
N GLU A 8 3.72 -11.14 48.31
CA GLU A 8 3.32 -11.05 46.92
C GLU A 8 3.58 -12.39 46.22
N ASN A 9 2.54 -12.97 45.62
CA ASN A 9 2.57 -14.30 45.00
C ASN A 9 3.31 -14.25 43.65
N LYS A 10 4.64 -14.11 43.69
CA LYS A 10 5.52 -14.08 42.50
C LYS A 10 5.24 -15.23 41.54
N ASN A 11 4.94 -16.43 42.04
CA ASN A 11 4.64 -17.60 41.20
C ASN A 11 3.32 -17.48 40.42
N ARG A 12 2.33 -16.75 40.95
CA ARG A 12 1.08 -16.46 40.22
C ARG A 12 1.29 -15.40 39.14
N ILE A 13 2.14 -14.42 39.40
CA ILE A 13 2.50 -13.38 38.43
C ILE A 13 3.29 -14.01 37.28
N VAL A 14 4.30 -14.85 37.58
CA VAL A 14 5.09 -15.57 36.57
C VAL A 14 4.21 -16.48 35.72
N GLY A 15 3.28 -17.23 36.33
CA GLY A 15 2.35 -18.10 35.60
C GLY A 15 1.36 -17.33 34.70
N PHE A 16 0.89 -16.16 35.14
CA PHE A 16 0.04 -15.31 34.31
C PHE A 16 0.82 -14.73 33.12
N LEU A 17 2.08 -14.35 33.34
CA LEU A 17 2.96 -13.75 32.33
C LEU A 17 3.39 -14.79 31.28
N THR A 18 3.61 -16.05 31.65
CA THR A 18 3.89 -17.13 30.70
C THR A 18 2.67 -17.50 29.85
N ILE A 19 1.46 -17.49 30.42
CA ILE A 19 0.22 -17.71 29.65
C ILE A 19 0.00 -16.56 28.66
N LEU A 20 0.20 -15.32 29.09
CA LEU A 20 0.10 -14.14 28.22
C LEU A 20 1.07 -14.24 27.03
N ILE A 21 2.33 -14.59 27.30
CA ILE A 21 3.35 -14.84 26.27
C ILE A 21 2.90 -15.95 25.32
N PHE A 22 2.40 -17.08 25.85
CA PHE A 22 1.95 -18.20 25.02
C PHE A 22 0.71 -17.85 24.18
N CYS A 23 -0.20 -17.01 24.66
CA CYS A 23 -1.33 -16.50 23.88
C CYS A 23 -0.89 -15.55 22.76
N ILE A 24 0.12 -14.70 23.00
CA ILE A 24 0.68 -13.81 21.97
C ILE A 24 1.39 -14.63 20.90
N PHE A 25 2.19 -15.64 21.27
CA PHE A 25 2.88 -16.51 20.33
C PHE A 25 1.99 -17.60 19.70
N GLY A 26 0.89 -17.98 20.34
CA GLY A 26 -0.08 -18.95 19.79
C GLY A 26 -0.81 -18.42 18.56
N ASN A 27 -1.03 -17.10 18.48
CA ASN A 27 -1.53 -16.45 17.27
C ASN A 27 -0.50 -16.45 16.12
N CYS A 28 0.78 -16.68 16.42
CA CYS A 28 1.83 -16.91 15.41
C CYS A 28 1.88 -18.37 14.90
N MET A 29 1.17 -19.33 15.51
CA MET A 29 1.17 -20.74 15.07
C MET A 29 0.30 -21.01 13.82
N GLY A 30 -0.24 -19.96 13.18
CA GLY A 30 -0.86 -20.07 11.85
C GLY A 30 0.15 -20.11 10.69
N ALA A 31 1.45 -19.96 10.97
CA ALA A 31 2.52 -20.07 9.99
C ALA A 31 2.90 -21.54 9.78
N THR A 32 2.49 -22.14 8.66
CA THR A 32 3.14 -23.36 8.22
C THR A 32 4.58 -22.99 7.83
N LEU A 33 5.56 -23.67 8.44
CA LEU A 33 7.00 -23.47 8.24
C LEU A 33 7.50 -23.75 6.81
N PHE A 34 6.63 -24.14 5.88
CA PHE A 34 7.05 -24.85 4.67
C PHE A 34 6.78 -24.18 3.32
N LYS A 35 6.13 -23.01 3.23
CA LYS A 35 6.12 -22.25 1.96
C LYS A 35 6.11 -20.73 2.19
N PRO A 36 7.06 -19.97 1.61
CA PRO A 36 6.91 -18.53 1.45
C PRO A 36 5.83 -18.29 0.39
N GLY A 37 4.56 -18.40 0.77
CA GLY A 37 3.45 -18.38 -0.17
C GLY A 37 2.22 -17.84 0.50
N GLY A 38 1.75 -16.69 0.03
CA GLY A 38 0.60 -16.00 0.58
C GLY A 38 -0.62 -16.91 0.60
N ARG A 39 -1.33 -16.99 1.73
CA ARG A 39 -2.58 -17.77 1.79
C ARG A 39 -3.69 -16.92 1.20
N VAL A 40 -4.30 -17.38 0.11
CA VAL A 40 -5.49 -16.72 -0.45
C VAL A 40 -6.66 -16.94 0.51
N ARG A 41 -7.25 -15.83 0.97
CA ARG A 41 -8.48 -15.79 1.78
C ARG A 41 -9.59 -15.13 0.96
N SER A 42 -10.82 -15.57 1.21
CA SER A 42 -12.06 -14.95 0.75
C SER A 42 -12.06 -14.48 -0.72
N PRO A 43 -11.96 -15.40 -1.71
CA PRO A 43 -12.18 -15.03 -3.09
C PRO A 43 -13.64 -14.61 -3.30
N ALA A 44 -13.86 -13.49 -3.97
CA ALA A 44 -15.18 -12.98 -4.31
C ALA A 44 -15.20 -12.52 -5.78
N LEU A 45 -16.35 -12.71 -6.43
CA LEU A 45 -16.61 -12.25 -7.78
C LEU A 45 -17.71 -11.20 -7.73
N TYR A 46 -17.51 -10.08 -8.42
CA TYR A 46 -18.51 -9.03 -8.56
C TYR A 46 -18.63 -8.65 -10.03
N ASP A 47 -19.87 -8.48 -10.50
CA ASP A 47 -20.11 -8.21 -11.92
C ASP A 47 -19.61 -6.81 -12.35
N SER A 48 -19.67 -5.81 -11.46
CA SER A 48 -19.26 -4.44 -11.76
C SER A 48 -18.88 -3.63 -10.52
N ALA A 49 -17.96 -2.66 -10.68
CA ALA A 49 -17.51 -1.74 -9.62
C ALA A 49 -18.55 -0.66 -9.33
N THR A 50 -19.38 -0.35 -10.33
CA THR A 50 -20.40 0.70 -10.26
C THR A 50 -21.62 0.22 -11.04
N ILE A 51 -22.81 0.65 -10.63
CA ILE A 51 -24.05 0.33 -11.34
C ILE A 51 -24.02 0.96 -12.73
N ILE A 52 -23.76 0.14 -13.74
CA ILE A 52 -23.78 0.54 -15.15
C ILE A 52 -25.22 0.46 -15.64
N ARG A 53 -25.79 1.61 -16.02
CA ARG A 53 -27.17 1.69 -16.54
C ARG A 53 -27.24 1.64 -18.06
N THR A 54 -26.09 1.76 -18.72
CA THR A 54 -25.96 1.84 -20.18
C THR A 54 -25.12 0.67 -20.69
N TYR A 55 -25.67 -0.10 -21.62
CA TYR A 55 -25.02 -1.29 -22.17
C TYR A 55 -23.95 -0.96 -23.23
N GLU A 56 -23.85 0.29 -23.66
CA GLU A 56 -22.89 0.74 -24.66
C GLU A 56 -21.61 1.21 -23.96
N TYR A 57 -20.65 0.30 -23.85
CA TYR A 57 -19.32 0.58 -23.35
C TYR A 57 -18.29 -0.21 -24.15
N ASP A 58 -17.11 0.38 -24.32
CA ASP A 58 -15.96 -0.32 -24.88
C ASP A 58 -15.10 -0.87 -23.75
N ILE A 59 -14.71 -2.14 -23.89
CA ILE A 59 -13.70 -2.75 -23.03
C ILE A 59 -12.33 -2.24 -23.49
N LEU A 60 -11.64 -1.51 -22.62
CA LEU A 60 -10.35 -0.90 -22.93
C LEU A 60 -9.21 -1.89 -22.70
N GLU A 61 -9.06 -2.33 -21.45
CA GLU A 61 -7.92 -3.15 -21.00
C GLU A 61 -8.26 -3.85 -19.67
N GLU A 62 -7.62 -4.99 -19.41
CA GLU A 62 -7.67 -5.64 -18.10
C GLU A 62 -6.69 -4.94 -17.14
N SER A 63 -7.19 -4.50 -15.98
CA SER A 63 -6.37 -3.79 -14.99
C SER A 63 -6.46 -4.46 -13.62
N GLU A 64 -5.40 -4.29 -12.85
CA GLU A 64 -5.27 -4.82 -11.49
C GLU A 64 -4.96 -3.68 -10.51
N GLY A 65 -5.53 -3.75 -9.32
CA GLY A 65 -5.32 -2.82 -8.23
C GLY A 65 -5.08 -3.55 -6.92
N GLU A 66 -4.27 -2.95 -6.06
CA GLU A 66 -3.82 -3.59 -4.83
C GLU A 66 -4.03 -2.66 -3.64
N SER A 67 -4.46 -3.23 -2.51
CA SER A 67 -4.53 -2.54 -1.22
C SER A 67 -3.93 -3.45 -0.18
N SER A 68 -2.88 -3.00 0.52
CA SER A 68 -2.18 -3.84 1.48
C SER A 68 -2.09 -3.20 2.86
N THR A 69 -2.11 -4.06 3.88
CA THR A 69 -1.96 -3.66 5.27
C THR A 69 -0.91 -4.51 5.97
N PHE A 70 -0.05 -3.86 6.76
CA PHE A 70 1.02 -4.51 7.51
C PHE A 70 0.65 -4.63 8.98
N PHE A 71 0.71 -5.86 9.50
CA PHE A 71 0.46 -6.16 10.89
C PHE A 71 1.75 -6.55 11.61
N ILE A 72 2.19 -5.74 12.57
CA ILE A 72 3.28 -6.11 13.48
C ILE A 72 2.81 -7.21 14.43
N PHE A 73 3.62 -8.27 14.56
CA PHE A 73 3.32 -9.47 15.36
C PHE A 73 1.94 -10.09 15.06
N GLY A 74 1.36 -9.82 13.88
CA GLY A 74 0.04 -10.29 13.49
C GLY A 74 -1.15 -9.66 14.23
N ILE A 75 -0.93 -8.60 15.03
CA ILE A 75 -1.97 -8.00 15.89
C ILE A 75 -2.15 -6.51 15.60
N ILE A 76 -1.06 -5.76 15.46
CA ILE A 76 -1.11 -4.29 15.42
C ILE A 76 -1.02 -3.83 13.96
N PRO A 77 -2.09 -3.26 13.36
CA PRO A 77 -2.02 -2.66 12.03
C PRO A 77 -1.22 -1.36 12.11
N ILE A 78 -0.18 -1.23 11.28
CA ILE A 78 0.67 -0.03 11.25
C ILE A 78 0.38 0.83 10.03
N THR A 79 -0.06 0.22 8.94
CA THR A 79 -0.37 0.92 7.69
C THR A 79 -1.87 1.08 7.52
N ASN A 80 -2.26 1.77 6.45
CA ASN A 80 -3.66 2.01 6.12
C ASN A 80 -4.51 0.73 6.18
N PRO A 81 -5.76 0.85 6.63
CA PRO A 81 -6.68 -0.27 6.64
C PRO A 81 -6.91 -0.75 5.20
N ILE A 82 -7.06 -2.07 5.08
CA ILE A 82 -7.32 -2.70 3.80
C ILE A 82 -8.66 -2.19 3.24
N SER A 83 -8.64 -1.71 2.00
CA SER A 83 -9.79 -1.04 1.38
C SER A 83 -9.95 -1.49 -0.06
N ILE A 84 -11.14 -2.01 -0.37
CA ILE A 84 -11.50 -2.48 -1.72
C ILE A 84 -11.63 -1.29 -2.66
N ASP A 85 -12.24 -0.19 -2.21
CA ASP A 85 -12.47 1.01 -3.01
C ASP A 85 -11.16 1.65 -3.48
N TYR A 86 -10.13 1.61 -2.64
CA TYR A 86 -8.79 2.08 -3.00
C TYR A 86 -8.17 1.20 -4.08
N ALA A 87 -8.23 -0.13 -3.94
CA ALA A 87 -7.75 -1.06 -4.95
C ALA A 87 -8.50 -0.89 -6.28
N LEU A 88 -9.83 -0.74 -6.24
CA LEU A 88 -10.65 -0.45 -7.42
C LEU A 88 -10.26 0.87 -8.08
N SER A 89 -10.09 1.93 -7.28
CA SER A 89 -9.68 3.25 -7.80
C SER A 89 -8.31 3.19 -8.45
N GLN A 90 -7.35 2.49 -7.85
CA GLN A 90 -6.04 2.28 -8.46
C GLN A 90 -6.14 1.51 -9.78
N ALA A 91 -6.97 0.47 -9.86
CA ALA A 91 -7.15 -0.30 -11.08
C ALA A 91 -7.72 0.56 -12.22
N VAL A 92 -8.74 1.38 -11.95
CA VAL A 92 -9.35 2.26 -12.96
C VAL A 92 -8.38 3.36 -13.40
N GLN A 93 -7.66 3.98 -12.46
CA GLN A 93 -6.75 5.09 -12.75
C GLN A 93 -5.50 4.69 -13.57
N LYS A 94 -5.10 3.41 -13.54
CA LYS A 94 -4.00 2.91 -14.37
C LYS A 94 -4.30 3.00 -15.87
N VAL A 95 -5.57 2.93 -16.26
CA VAL A 95 -5.99 2.95 -17.67
C VAL A 95 -6.52 4.34 -18.03
N PRO A 96 -5.87 5.06 -18.97
CA PRO A 96 -6.33 6.38 -19.37
C PRO A 96 -7.68 6.29 -20.08
N GLY A 97 -8.65 7.11 -19.65
CA GLY A 97 -10.02 7.10 -20.15
C GLY A 97 -10.91 6.00 -19.54
N GLY A 98 -10.42 5.25 -18.56
CA GLY A 98 -11.22 4.30 -17.79
C GLY A 98 -12.23 5.01 -16.90
N ARG A 99 -13.50 4.59 -16.96
CA ARG A 99 -14.58 5.12 -16.10
C ARG A 99 -14.99 4.16 -15.01
N SER A 100 -15.07 2.88 -15.32
CA SER A 100 -15.50 1.85 -14.37
C SER A 100 -14.81 0.52 -14.67
N LEU A 101 -15.07 -0.48 -13.82
CA LEU A 101 -14.51 -1.82 -13.91
C LEU A 101 -15.64 -2.86 -13.92
N ILE A 102 -15.52 -3.90 -14.74
CA ILE A 102 -16.45 -5.04 -14.81
C ILE A 102 -15.68 -6.36 -14.62
N ASP A 103 -16.41 -7.45 -14.41
CA ASP A 103 -15.85 -8.80 -14.21
C ASP A 103 -14.79 -8.84 -13.10
N ILE A 104 -15.12 -8.26 -11.95
CA ILE A 104 -14.19 -8.07 -10.84
C ILE A 104 -13.93 -9.39 -10.14
N LYS A 105 -12.66 -9.74 -10.06
CA LYS A 105 -12.12 -10.83 -9.26
C LYS A 105 -11.36 -10.23 -8.09
N VAL A 106 -11.80 -10.54 -6.88
CA VAL A 106 -11.17 -10.09 -5.64
C VAL A 106 -10.62 -11.31 -4.91
N TRP A 107 -9.36 -11.24 -4.51
CA TRP A 107 -8.77 -12.25 -3.64
C TRP A 107 -7.77 -11.61 -2.67
N HIS A 108 -7.58 -12.24 -1.52
CA HIS A 108 -6.79 -11.68 -0.45
C HIS A 108 -5.59 -12.57 -0.12
N GLU A 109 -4.37 -12.12 -0.39
CA GLU A 109 -3.13 -12.85 -0.13
C GLU A 109 -2.53 -12.44 1.22
N THR A 110 -2.36 -13.38 2.14
CA THR A 110 -1.65 -13.12 3.40
C THR A 110 -0.22 -13.63 3.34
N HIS A 111 0.75 -12.72 3.21
CA HIS A 111 2.18 -13.02 3.30
C HIS A 111 2.65 -12.98 4.75
N VAL A 112 3.17 -14.11 5.24
CA VAL A 112 3.72 -14.21 6.60
C VAL A 112 5.21 -13.87 6.56
N MET A 113 5.62 -12.86 7.32
CA MET A 113 7.02 -12.44 7.48
C MET A 113 7.44 -12.58 8.93
N PHE A 114 7.72 -13.80 9.36
CA PHE A 114 8.27 -14.04 10.70
C PHE A 114 9.71 -13.51 10.80
N PRO A 115 10.12 -12.83 11.89
CA PRO A 115 9.40 -12.46 13.12
C PRO A 115 8.72 -11.07 13.07
N LEU A 116 8.86 -10.33 11.96
CA LEU A 116 8.44 -8.93 11.82
C LEU A 116 6.91 -8.75 11.84
N GLY A 117 6.15 -9.67 11.26
CA GLY A 117 4.70 -9.57 11.17
C GLY A 117 4.05 -10.32 10.01
N THR A 118 2.87 -9.87 9.61
CA THR A 118 2.14 -10.39 8.44
C THR A 118 1.70 -9.24 7.54
N VAL A 119 1.86 -9.41 6.23
CA VAL A 119 1.33 -8.50 5.22
C VAL A 119 0.08 -9.10 4.63
N SER A 120 -1.00 -8.33 4.64
CA SER A 120 -2.27 -8.70 4.05
C SER A 120 -2.48 -7.88 2.79
N VAL A 121 -2.51 -8.52 1.63
CA VAL A 121 -2.62 -7.87 0.31
C VAL A 121 -3.96 -8.25 -0.30
N LEU A 122 -4.83 -7.27 -0.50
CA LEU A 122 -6.06 -7.42 -1.26
C LEU A 122 -5.75 -7.07 -2.71
N LYS A 123 -5.96 -8.04 -3.60
CA LYS A 123 -5.84 -7.86 -5.04
C LYS A 123 -7.22 -7.82 -5.67
N VAL A 124 -7.38 -6.91 -6.61
CA VAL A 124 -8.60 -6.71 -7.36
C VAL A 124 -8.22 -6.66 -8.84
N LYS A 125 -8.83 -7.52 -9.64
CA LYS A 125 -8.57 -7.62 -11.07
C LYS A 125 -9.87 -7.56 -11.84
N GLY A 126 -9.90 -6.88 -12.98
CA GLY A 126 -11.05 -6.90 -13.87
C GLY A 126 -10.87 -6.02 -15.09
N ASN A 127 -11.92 -5.93 -15.90
CA ASN A 127 -11.90 -5.27 -17.20
C ASN A 127 -12.32 -3.81 -17.04
N VAL A 128 -11.45 -2.88 -17.44
CA VAL A 128 -11.77 -1.45 -17.42
C VAL A 128 -12.64 -1.10 -18.63
N ILE A 129 -13.74 -0.42 -18.35
CA ILE A 129 -14.66 0.06 -19.37
C ILE A 129 -14.60 1.57 -19.50
N GLY A 130 -14.80 2.06 -20.72
CA GLY A 130 -14.79 3.49 -21.02
C GLY A 130 -15.25 3.77 -22.45
N ASN A 131 -15.01 5.00 -22.89
CA ASN A 131 -15.22 5.38 -24.29
C ASN A 131 -13.86 5.35 -25.01
N LYS A 132 -13.78 4.63 -26.13
CA LYS A 132 -12.54 4.48 -26.90
C LYS A 132 -12.00 5.80 -27.45
N GLU A 133 -12.88 6.73 -27.82
CA GLU A 133 -12.46 8.05 -28.33
C GLU A 133 -11.80 8.90 -27.24
N GLU A 134 -12.36 8.87 -26.03
CA GLU A 134 -11.82 9.61 -24.89
C GLU A 134 -10.50 9.00 -24.42
N ALA A 135 -10.41 7.68 -24.38
CA ALA A 135 -9.18 6.96 -24.07
C ALA A 135 -8.04 7.31 -25.05
N ALA A 136 -8.34 7.44 -26.36
CA ALA A 136 -7.35 7.83 -27.35
C ALA A 136 -6.86 9.28 -27.15
N LYS A 137 -7.77 10.21 -26.84
CA LYS A 137 -7.42 11.61 -26.55
C LYS A 137 -6.55 11.75 -25.30
N GLU A 138 -6.90 11.05 -24.23
CA GLU A 138 -6.12 11.06 -22.98
C GLU A 138 -4.74 10.42 -23.17
N LYS A 139 -4.63 9.32 -23.92
CA LYS A 139 -3.33 8.72 -24.29
C LYS A 139 -2.44 9.72 -25.02
N LEU A 140 -2.99 10.41 -26.02
CA LEU A 140 -2.25 11.43 -26.78
C LEU A 140 -1.80 12.57 -25.86
N ARG A 141 -2.67 13.04 -24.95
CA ARG A 141 -2.33 14.08 -23.96
C ARG A 141 -1.20 13.65 -23.03
N LEU A 142 -1.24 12.42 -22.52
CA LEU A 142 -0.18 11.86 -21.66
C LEU A 142 1.15 11.74 -22.40
N GLU A 143 1.13 11.38 -23.69
CA GLU A 143 2.34 11.36 -24.52
C GLU A 143 2.92 12.75 -24.76
N LEU A 144 2.09 13.77 -24.99
CA LEU A 144 2.53 15.15 -25.12
C LEU A 144 3.16 15.65 -23.81
N GLN A 145 2.49 15.42 -22.68
CA GLN A 145 2.99 15.82 -21.38
C GLN A 145 4.33 15.15 -21.05
N LYS A 146 4.46 13.85 -21.34
CA LYS A 146 5.74 13.12 -21.17
C LYS A 146 6.86 13.67 -22.05
N LYS A 147 6.55 14.14 -23.26
CA LYS A 147 7.54 14.78 -24.15
C LYS A 147 7.97 16.15 -23.62
N GLU A 148 7.05 16.92 -23.07
CA GLU A 148 7.33 18.22 -22.43
C GLU A 148 8.17 18.06 -21.16
N ASP A 149 7.84 17.10 -20.29
CA ASP A 149 8.61 16.78 -19.08
C ASP A 149 10.03 16.27 -19.41
N ALA A 150 10.15 15.46 -20.48
CA ALA A 150 11.45 14.99 -20.94
C ALA A 150 12.29 16.10 -21.60
N ALA A 151 11.66 17.15 -22.15
CA ALA A 151 12.35 18.33 -22.67
C ALA A 151 12.82 19.24 -21.51
N SER A 152 11.97 19.48 -20.51
CA SER A 152 12.32 20.31 -19.34
C SER A 152 13.43 19.69 -18.47
N LEU A 153 13.49 18.35 -18.36
CA LEU A 153 14.61 17.63 -17.73
C LEU A 153 15.93 17.75 -18.50
N LYS A 154 15.90 17.96 -19.82
CA LYS A 154 17.12 18.17 -20.62
C LYS A 154 17.65 19.60 -20.46
N ASP A 155 16.78 20.58 -20.29
CA ASP A 155 17.18 21.99 -20.06
C ASP A 155 17.80 22.19 -18.66
N GLN A 156 17.38 21.42 -17.64
CA GLN A 156 18.01 21.46 -16.31
C GLN A 156 19.42 20.82 -16.26
N LYS A 157 19.78 19.93 -17.20
CA LYS A 157 21.12 19.31 -17.24
C LYS A 157 22.16 20.14 -18.00
N GLN A 158 21.75 21.22 -18.68
CA GLN A 158 22.63 22.02 -19.54
C GLN A 158 23.06 23.38 -18.97
N ASN A 159 22.68 23.74 -17.74
CA ASN A 159 23.19 24.98 -17.12
C ASN A 159 23.99 24.74 -15.82
N PRO A 160 25.30 24.46 -15.89
CA PRO A 160 26.18 24.71 -14.77
C PRO A 160 26.50 26.22 -14.75
N THR A 161 25.61 27.05 -14.18
CA THR A 161 26.02 28.41 -13.80
C THR A 161 26.85 28.31 -12.52
N LEU A 162 28.16 28.53 -12.69
CA LEU A 162 29.08 28.94 -11.64
C LEU A 162 28.45 30.08 -10.82
N GLU A 163 28.19 29.88 -9.53
CA GLU A 163 28.17 30.96 -8.55
C GLU A 163 29.10 30.62 -7.38
N SER A 164 30.38 30.93 -7.61
CA SER A 164 31.38 31.19 -6.59
C SER A 164 30.98 32.47 -5.85
N GLY A 165 30.19 32.32 -4.79
CA GLY A 165 29.86 33.38 -3.83
C GLY A 165 30.65 33.24 -2.53
N GLY A 166 31.97 33.44 -2.58
CA GLY A 166 32.79 33.55 -1.39
C GLY A 166 32.53 34.86 -0.65
N ILE A 167 32.01 34.79 0.57
CA ILE A 167 31.98 35.92 1.50
C ILE A 167 33.17 35.83 2.44
N SER A 168 34.23 36.53 2.06
CA SER A 168 35.41 36.82 2.87
C SER A 168 35.08 37.98 3.83
N VAL A 169 35.03 37.70 5.14
CA VAL A 169 34.91 38.73 6.17
C VAL A 169 36.29 38.93 6.79
N GLY A 170 37.06 39.81 6.16
CA GLY A 170 38.34 40.30 6.67
C GLY A 170 38.13 41.19 7.90
N GLY A 171 38.82 40.87 8.99
CA GLY A 171 38.95 41.77 10.13
C GLY A 171 39.82 42.97 9.78
N ASN A 172 39.43 44.16 10.25
CA ASN A 172 40.38 45.21 10.60
C ASN A 172 39.87 46.07 11.76
N LYS A 173 40.83 46.41 12.60
CA LYS A 173 40.80 47.03 13.93
C LYS A 173 40.93 48.56 13.82
N LYS A 174 40.37 49.29 14.81
CA LYS A 174 40.71 50.65 15.33
C LYS A 174 39.42 51.25 15.93
N ASN A 175 39.34 51.78 17.16
CA ASN A 175 40.29 52.20 18.19
C ASN A 175 39.79 51.75 19.57
#